data_AF-A0A5B6ZZG8-F1
#
_entry.id   AF-A0A5B6ZZG8-F1
#
_cell.length_a   1.000
_cell.length_b   1.000
_cell.length_c   1.000
_cell.angle_alpha   90.00
_cell.angle_beta   90.00
_cell.angle_gamma   90.00
#
_symmetry.space_group_name_H-M   'P 1'
#
loop_
_entity.id
_entity.type
_entity.pdbx_description
1 polymer ?
#
loop_
_entity_poly.entity_id
_entity_poly.type
_entity_poly.pdbx_seq_one_letter_code
_entity_poly.pdbx_strand_id
1 'polypeptide(L)'
;SFSEIALLLRSSDSLIHDLCHASDSCSDKTALRPSKFFLALRKWYPSLRPEMEFRCFVWDQLLIGITQREVTGFYPALIEKKNDLKIVIREFFINNMRLKFESQNYTFDV
;
A
#
# COMPACT_ATOMS: atom_id res chain seq x y z
N SER A 1 13.25 13.56 -14.66
CA SER A 1 14.19 14.59 -14.17
C SER A 1 13.90 14.91 -12.71
N PHE A 2 14.83 15.53 -11.97
CA PHE A 2 14.58 15.95 -10.59
C PHE A 2 13.44 16.98 -10.50
N SER A 3 13.36 17.91 -11.45
CA SER A 3 12.32 18.94 -11.50
C SER A 3 10.90 18.36 -11.58
N GLU A 4 10.70 17.27 -12.34
CA GLU A 4 9.40 16.59 -12.42
C GLU A 4 9.03 15.93 -11.09
N ILE A 5 10.00 15.33 -10.39
CA ILE A 5 9.78 14.74 -9.06
C ILE A 5 9.39 15.84 -8.08
N ALA A 6 10.14 16.96 -8.06
CA ALA A 6 9.86 18.08 -7.19
C ALA A 6 8.48 18.70 -7.47
N LEU A 7 8.09 18.81 -8.74
CA LEU A 7 6.77 19.32 -9.14
C LEU A 7 5.66 18.38 -8.65
N LEU A 8 5.76 17.07 -8.91
CA LEU A 8 4.76 16.09 -8.47
C LEU A 8 4.58 16.11 -6.95
N LEU A 9 5.68 16.11 -6.21
CA LEU A 9 5.68 16.13 -4.75
C LEU A 9 5.09 17.43 -4.20
N ARG A 10 5.46 18.59 -4.75
CA ARG A 10 4.93 19.89 -4.30
C ARG A 10 3.43 20.06 -4.53
N SER A 11 2.87 19.37 -5.52
CA SER A 11 1.45 19.45 -5.86
C SER A 11 0.60 18.35 -5.21
N SER A 12 1.17 17.54 -4.31
CA SER A 12 0.49 16.39 -3.70
C SER A 12 -0.03 16.69 -2.30
N ASP A 13 -1.36 16.64 -2.11
CA ASP A 13 -2.00 16.73 -0.80
C ASP A 13 -1.60 15.56 0.12
N SER A 14 -1.37 14.37 -0.44
CA SER A 14 -0.87 13.22 0.32
C SER A 14 0.52 13.48 0.90
N LEU A 15 1.41 14.15 0.16
CA LEU A 15 2.70 14.54 0.71
C LEU A 15 2.54 15.59 1.82
N ILE A 16 1.65 16.57 1.65
CA ILE A 16 1.37 17.57 2.69
C ILE A 16 0.90 16.87 3.97
N HIS A 17 0.01 15.88 3.85
CA HIS A 17 -0.41 15.04 4.96
C HIS A 17 0.78 14.33 5.62
N ASP A 18 1.65 13.67 4.85
CA ASP A 18 2.81 12.95 5.40
C ASP A 18 3.81 13.88 6.10
N LEU A 19 3.96 15.12 5.63
CA LEU A 19 4.88 16.10 6.22
C LEU A 19 4.31 16.77 7.48
N CYS A 20 3.00 16.98 7.56
CA CYS A 20 2.38 17.84 8.57
C CYS A 20 1.42 17.12 9.52
N HIS A 21 0.82 16.00 9.10
CA HIS A 21 -0.35 15.40 9.74
C HIS A 21 -0.23 13.88 9.98
N ALA A 22 0.90 13.25 9.63
CA ALA A 22 1.08 11.80 9.67
C ALA A 22 0.74 11.14 11.03
N SER A 23 0.94 11.87 12.14
CA SER A 23 0.70 11.37 13.50
C SER A 23 -0.55 11.97 14.15
N ASP A 24 -1.38 12.73 13.42
CA ASP A 24 -2.49 13.46 14.04
C ASP A 24 -3.55 12.54 14.66
N SER A 25 -3.75 11.37 14.07
CA SER A 25 -4.68 10.33 14.57
C SER A 25 -4.09 9.39 15.62
N CYS A 26 -2.80 9.49 15.94
CA CYS A 26 -2.16 8.66 16.97
C CYS A 26 -2.51 9.19 18.36
N SER A 27 -3.05 8.32 19.23
CA SER A 27 -3.38 8.66 20.62
C SER A 27 -2.13 8.76 21.51
N ASP A 28 -1.04 8.12 21.12
CA ASP A 28 0.23 7.98 21.82
C ASP A 28 1.33 8.91 21.27
N LYS A 29 0.96 9.92 20.47
CA LYS A 29 1.93 10.83 19.86
C LYS A 29 2.75 11.60 20.89
N THR A 30 4.07 11.45 20.81
CA THR A 30 5.04 12.18 21.67
C THR A 30 5.59 13.43 20.99
N ALA A 31 5.48 13.51 19.66
CA ALA A 31 5.89 14.64 18.85
C ALA A 31 4.87 14.90 17.75
N LEU A 32 4.75 16.17 17.33
CA LEU A 32 3.84 16.57 16.25
C LEU A 32 4.32 16.10 14.87
N ARG A 33 5.63 15.87 14.69
CA ARG A 33 6.24 15.55 13.40
C ARG A 33 7.55 14.76 13.57
N PRO A 34 7.88 13.83 12.65
CA PRO A 34 9.18 13.18 12.61
C PRO A 34 10.35 14.17 12.47
N SER A 35 11.49 13.89 13.12
CA SER A 35 12.72 14.70 13.01
C SER A 35 13.45 14.51 11.69
N LYS A 36 13.15 13.42 10.97
CA LYS A 36 13.79 13.04 9.71
C LYS A 36 12.77 12.53 8.71
N PHE A 37 12.96 12.91 7.45
CA PHE A 37 12.18 12.44 6.31
C PHE A 37 13.07 11.70 5.33
N PHE A 38 12.46 10.80 4.57
CA PHE A 38 13.13 10.01 3.54
C PHE A 38 12.40 10.20 2.22
N LEU A 39 13.16 10.36 1.14
CA LEU A 39 12.64 10.36 -0.23
C LEU A 39 12.75 8.95 -0.80
N ALA A 40 11.62 8.26 -0.93
CA ALA A 40 11.58 6.94 -1.55
C ALA A 40 11.36 7.05 -3.06
N LEU A 41 12.39 6.76 -3.85
CA LEU A 41 12.29 6.69 -5.32
C LEU A 41 12.16 5.23 -5.75
N ARG A 42 11.00 4.88 -6.33
CA ARG A 42 10.76 3.55 -6.91
C ARG A 42 11.01 3.59 -8.41
N LYS A 43 11.57 2.52 -8.96
CA LYS A 43 11.72 2.35 -10.40
C LYS A 43 10.32 2.30 -11.04
N TRP A 44 10.10 3.13 -12.07
CA TRP A 44 8.88 3.09 -12.87
C TRP A 44 8.85 1.86 -13.79
N TYR A 45 7.70 1.20 -13.89
CA TYR A 45 7.47 0.06 -14.76
C TYR A 45 6.33 0.38 -15.74
N PRO A 46 6.60 0.55 -17.04
CA PRO A 46 5.56 0.85 -18.03
C PRO A 46 4.50 -0.24 -18.17
N SER A 47 4.84 -1.48 -17.78
CA SER A 47 3.95 -2.64 -17.82
C SER A 47 3.14 -2.82 -16.54
N LEU A 48 3.06 -1.80 -15.67
CA LEU A 48 2.21 -1.85 -14.49
C LEU A 48 0.75 -1.97 -14.95
N ARG A 49 0.02 -2.90 -14.34
CA ARG A 49 -1.37 -3.23 -14.66
C ARG A 49 -2.24 -2.89 -13.46
N PRO A 50 -2.85 -1.68 -13.39
CA PRO A 50 -3.64 -1.24 -12.24
C PRO A 50 -4.76 -2.23 -11.87
N GLU A 51 -5.31 -2.92 -12.87
CA GLU A 51 -6.35 -3.92 -12.64
C GLU A 51 -5.86 -5.16 -11.87
N MET A 52 -4.55 -5.38 -11.84
CA MET A 52 -3.89 -6.49 -11.13
C MET A 52 -3.34 -6.07 -9.77
N GLU A 53 -3.66 -4.87 -9.28
CA GLU A 53 -3.30 -4.43 -7.93
C GLU A 53 -4.40 -4.80 -6.93
N PHE A 54 -4.00 -5.38 -5.80
CA PHE A 54 -4.90 -5.82 -4.74
C PHE A 54 -4.51 -5.26 -3.38
N ARG A 55 -5.52 -4.82 -2.63
CA ARG A 55 -5.38 -4.48 -1.21
C ARG A 55 -5.75 -5.68 -0.35
N CYS A 56 -4.84 -6.03 0.54
CA CYS A 56 -4.99 -7.13 1.48
C CYS A 56 -5.13 -6.59 2.89
N PHE A 57 -6.03 -7.21 3.66
CA PHE A 57 -6.37 -6.81 5.03
C PHE A 57 -5.97 -7.91 6.00
N VAL A 58 -5.14 -7.56 6.98
CA VAL A 58 -4.64 -8.48 8.00
C VAL A 58 -5.15 -8.04 9.36
N TRP A 59 -5.71 -8.99 10.09
CA TRP A 59 -6.15 -8.83 11.47
C TRP A 59 -5.68 -10.01 12.30
N ASP A 60 -5.04 -9.75 13.43
CA ASP A 60 -4.48 -10.77 14.32
C ASP A 60 -3.64 -11.82 13.56
N GLN A 61 -2.77 -11.35 12.65
CA GLN A 61 -1.93 -12.20 11.80
C GLN A 61 -2.69 -13.16 10.88
N LEU A 62 -3.96 -12.87 10.59
CA LEU A 62 -4.80 -13.59 9.63
C LEU A 62 -5.16 -12.69 8.45
N LEU A 63 -5.03 -13.21 7.23
CA LEU A 63 -5.51 -12.55 6.02
C LEU A 63 -7.04 -12.66 5.97
N ILE A 64 -7.73 -11.55 6.30
CA ILE A 64 -9.19 -11.51 6.43
C ILE A 64 -9.90 -11.00 5.18
N GLY A 65 -9.20 -10.30 4.29
CA GLY A 65 -9.81 -9.72 3.10
C GLY A 65 -8.80 -9.43 2.00
N ILE A 66 -9.27 -9.53 0.76
CA ILE A 66 -8.55 -9.14 -0.46
C ILE A 66 -9.56 -8.41 -1.36
N THR A 67 -9.22 -7.22 -1.82
CA THR A 67 -10.03 -6.44 -2.76
C THR A 67 -9.17 -5.92 -3.92
N GLN A 68 -9.77 -5.71 -5.09
CA GLN A 68 -9.11 -4.96 -6.16
C GLN A 68 -8.84 -3.53 -5.68
N ARG A 69 -7.68 -2.97 -6.00
CA ARG A 69 -7.28 -1.62 -5.59
C ARG A 69 -7.87 -0.54 -6.50
N GLU A 70 -7.89 -0.83 -7.79
CA GLU A 70 -8.59 -0.07 -8.83
C GLU A 70 -10.10 -0.31 -8.66
N VAL A 71 -10.89 0.77 -8.61
CA VAL A 71 -12.33 0.70 -8.27
C VAL A 71 -13.24 1.28 -9.35
N THR A 72 -12.68 1.78 -10.45
CA THR A 72 -13.42 2.44 -11.52
C THR A 72 -13.73 1.52 -12.69
N GLY A 73 -12.95 0.45 -12.87
CA GLY A 73 -13.10 -0.53 -13.94
C GLY A 73 -13.66 -1.87 -13.44
N PHE A 74 -14.41 -2.53 -14.32
CA PHE A 74 -14.77 -3.94 -14.15
C PHE A 74 -13.99 -4.80 -15.14
N TYR A 75 -13.34 -5.85 -14.63
CA TYR A 75 -12.45 -6.70 -15.41
C TYR A 75 -12.91 -8.17 -15.34
N PRO A 76 -13.70 -8.64 -16.32
CA PRO A 76 -14.25 -10.01 -16.32
C PRO A 76 -13.18 -11.10 -16.13
N ALA A 77 -11.99 -10.91 -16.72
CA ALA A 77 -10.87 -11.86 -16.61
C ALA A 77 -10.40 -12.08 -15.16
N LEU A 78 -10.64 -11.14 -14.24
CA LEU A 78 -10.30 -11.31 -12.82
C LEU A 78 -11.27 -12.25 -12.10
N ILE A 79 -12.50 -12.37 -12.58
CA ILE A 79 -13.47 -13.32 -12.03
C ILE A 79 -12.99 -14.75 -12.27
N GLU A 80 -12.52 -15.02 -13.50
CA GLU A 80 -11.97 -16.32 -13.87
C GLU A 80 -10.70 -16.65 -13.08
N LYS A 81 -9.85 -15.66 -12.81
CA LYS A 81 -8.57 -15.83 -12.10
C LYS A 81 -8.67 -15.70 -10.58
N LYS A 82 -9.86 -15.48 -10.03
CA LYS A 82 -10.07 -15.14 -8.61
C LYS A 82 -9.42 -16.16 -7.67
N ASN A 83 -9.58 -17.45 -7.96
CA ASN A 83 -9.04 -18.51 -7.11
C ASN A 83 -7.52 -18.58 -7.17
N ASP A 84 -6.93 -18.45 -8.36
CA ASP A 84 -5.48 -18.46 -8.56
C ASP A 84 -4.83 -17.26 -7.86
N LEU A 85 -5.42 -16.07 -8.02
CA LEU A 85 -4.98 -14.85 -7.35
C LEU A 85 -5.04 -15.00 -5.83
N LYS A 86 -6.14 -15.56 -5.31
CA LYS A 86 -6.27 -15.82 -3.87
C LYS A 86 -5.16 -16.74 -3.34
N ILE A 87 -4.79 -17.77 -4.10
CA ILE A 87 -3.71 -18.70 -3.72
C ILE A 87 -2.38 -17.96 -3.67
N VAL A 88 -1.99 -17.29 -4.77
CA VAL A 88 -0.69 -16.62 -4.88
C VAL A 88 -0.55 -15.49 -3.84
N ILE A 89 -1.60 -14.71 -3.60
CA ILE A 89 -1.59 -13.65 -2.59
C ILE A 89 -1.46 -14.24 -1.18
N ARG A 90 -2.16 -15.35 -0.90
CA ARG A 90 -2.06 -16.03 0.40
C ARG A 90 -0.66 -16.62 0.63
N GLU A 91 -0.07 -17.21 -0.39
CA GLU A 91 1.30 -17.73 -0.33
C GLU A 91 2.30 -16.59 -0.09
N PHE A 92 2.17 -15.48 -0.82
CA PHE A 92 2.98 -14.28 -0.58
C PHE A 92 2.86 -13.80 0.87
N PHE A 93 1.64 -13.70 1.40
CA PHE A 93 1.38 -13.30 2.78
C PHE A 93 2.07 -14.23 3.79
N ILE A 94 1.86 -15.55 3.67
CA ILE A 94 2.43 -16.54 4.60
C ILE A 94 3.97 -16.51 4.54
N ASN A 95 4.54 -16.41 3.35
CA ASN A 95 5.97 -16.54 3.15
C ASN A 95 6.74 -15.25 3.48
N ASN A 96 6.14 -14.07 3.31
CA ASN A 96 6.87 -12.79 3.37
C ASN A 96 6.39 -11.84 4.47
N MET A 97 5.14 -11.94 4.92
CA MET A 97 4.54 -10.91 5.78
C MET A 97 4.13 -11.45 7.16
N ARG A 98 3.52 -12.64 7.21
CA ARG A 98 2.98 -13.23 8.43
C ARG A 98 4.10 -13.45 9.46
N LEU A 99 3.90 -12.92 10.68
CA LEU A 99 4.88 -12.95 11.79
C LEU A 99 6.22 -12.24 11.50
N LYS A 100 6.36 -11.55 10.36
CA LYS A 100 7.56 -10.80 9.98
C LYS A 100 7.38 -9.29 10.07
N PHE A 101 6.13 -8.82 10.09
CA PHE A 101 5.79 -7.42 10.28
C PHE A 101 5.53 -7.12 11.77
N GLU A 102 5.90 -5.93 12.20
CA GLU A 102 5.86 -5.52 13.63
C GLU A 102 4.43 -5.43 14.18
N SER A 103 3.46 -5.05 13.34
CA SER A 103 2.05 -5.01 13.71
C SER A 103 1.34 -6.32 13.38
N GLN A 104 0.38 -6.71 14.23
CA GLN A 104 -0.56 -7.81 13.96
C GLN A 104 -1.72 -7.41 13.05
N ASN A 105 -2.01 -6.11 12.97
CA ASN A 105 -3.12 -5.53 12.21
C ASN A 105 -2.57 -4.52 11.21
N TYR A 106 -2.73 -4.79 9.92
CA TYR A 106 -2.19 -3.94 8.87
C TYR A 106 -2.87 -4.21 7.53
N THR A 107 -2.64 -3.30 6.59
CA THR A 107 -2.94 -3.52 5.18
C THR A 107 -1.65 -3.57 4.38
N PHE A 108 -1.68 -4.32 3.29
CA PHE A 108 -0.59 -4.32 2.32
C PHE A 108 -1.17 -4.42 0.92
N ASP A 109 -0.47 -3.80 -0.04
CA ASP A 109 -0.86 -3.82 -1.45
C ASP A 109 0.11 -4.76 -2.20
N VAL A 110 -0.43 -5.58 -3.11
CA VAL A 110 0.29 -6.54 -3.98
C VAL A 110 -0.08 -6.37 -5.44
#